data_AF-A0AAN4ZIY3-F1
#
_entry.id   AF-A0AAN4ZIY3-F1
#
_cell.length_a   1.000
_cell.length_b   1.000
_cell.length_c   1.000
_cell.angle_alpha   90.00
_cell.angle_beta   90.00
_cell.angle_gamma   90.00
#
_symmetry.space_group_name_H-M   'P 1'
#
loop_
_entity.id
_entity.type
_entity.pdbx_description
1 polymer ?
#
loop_
_entity_poly.entity_id
_entity_poly.type
_entity_poly.pdbx_seq_one_letter_code
_entity_poly.pdbx_strand_id
1 'polypeptide(L)'
;MSLFDSIARATTNLRKTEVQRTLEDGSCIVEKRSADGTFVAVDEETLPTVVGDTGGVPTVSKRRAKKVERARRMGFVVDLKPDLQCARVAPGVFLGSQDVAADLQILKANNITHIVNAATGIRCFFEKHFKYHLMKILDDPSEDIKSSLLPALDFMRHAVESEGAVSALSVQNTPSLCLTD
;
A
#
# COMPACT_ATOMS: atom_id res chain seq x y z
N MET A 1 -3.38 40.46 -13.72
CA MET A 1 -3.57 39.12 -14.33
C MET A 1 -4.86 38.56 -13.82
N SER A 2 -5.73 38.06 -14.70
CA SER A 2 -7.01 37.49 -14.27
C SER A 2 -6.78 36.12 -13.62
N LEU A 3 -7.71 35.67 -12.77
CA LEU A 3 -7.69 34.33 -12.19
C LEU A 3 -7.61 33.25 -13.29
N PHE A 4 -8.29 33.46 -14.41
CA PHE A 4 -8.27 32.57 -15.57
C PHE A 4 -6.88 32.48 -16.20
N ASP A 5 -6.14 33.60 -16.32
CA ASP A 5 -4.77 33.60 -16.84
C ASP A 5 -3.79 32.86 -15.91
N SER A 6 -4.00 33.00 -14.60
CA SER A 6 -3.20 32.32 -13.58
C SER A 6 -3.45 30.81 -13.58
N ILE A 7 -4.71 30.37 -13.73
CA ILE A 7 -5.07 28.95 -13.86
C ILE A 7 -4.50 28.39 -15.16
N ALA A 8 -4.64 29.10 -16.28
CA ALA A 8 -4.10 28.66 -17.58
C ALA A 8 -2.56 28.51 -17.58
N ARG A 9 -1.83 29.34 -16.82
CA ARG A 9 -0.39 29.17 -16.61
C ARG A 9 -0.04 28.05 -15.64
N ALA A 10 -0.85 27.85 -14.60
CA ALA A 10 -0.64 26.75 -13.67
C ALA A 10 -0.83 25.40 -14.38
N THR A 11 -1.83 25.29 -15.27
CA THR A 11 -2.09 24.06 -16.03
C THR A 11 -0.97 23.70 -17.00
N THR A 12 -0.23 24.68 -17.55
CA THR A 12 0.95 24.42 -18.40
C THR A 12 2.16 23.91 -17.63
N ASN A 13 2.22 24.14 -16.31
CA ASN A 13 3.34 23.74 -15.45
C ASN A 13 3.09 22.45 -14.65
N LEU A 14 1.92 21.84 -14.79
CA LEU A 14 1.63 20.55 -14.16
C LEU A 14 2.48 19.45 -14.82
N ARG A 15 3.12 18.61 -13.99
CA ARG A 15 3.85 17.44 -14.46
C ARG A 15 2.91 16.54 -15.27
N LYS A 16 3.44 15.85 -16.29
CA LYS A 16 2.69 14.82 -17.01
C LYS A 16 2.27 13.75 -15.99
N THR A 17 0.98 13.71 -15.68
CA THR A 17 0.41 12.71 -14.78
C THR A 17 -0.10 11.55 -15.61
N GLU A 18 0.45 10.37 -15.37
CA GLU A 18 -0.06 9.11 -15.87
C GLU A 18 -1.02 8.54 -14.83
N VAL A 19 -2.24 8.20 -15.23
CA VAL A 19 -3.26 7.64 -14.34
C VAL A 19 -3.60 6.24 -14.83
N GLN A 20 -3.48 5.25 -13.95
CA GLN A 20 -3.89 3.89 -14.23
C GLN A 20 -5.37 3.73 -13.89
N ARG A 21 -6.17 3.39 -14.89
CA ARG A 21 -7.61 3.16 -14.77
C ARG A 21 -7.90 1.68 -14.96
N THR A 22 -8.58 1.08 -14.00
CA THR A 22 -9.00 -0.32 -14.09
C THR A 22 -10.42 -0.37 -14.66
N LEU A 23 -10.61 -1.10 -15.76
CA LEU A 23 -11.91 -1.33 -16.38
C LEU A 23 -12.72 -2.39 -15.61
N GLU A 24 -14.02 -2.47 -15.91
CA GLU A 24 -14.95 -3.41 -15.29
C GLU A 24 -14.58 -4.88 -15.54
N ASP A 25 -13.88 -5.16 -16.64
CA ASP A 25 -13.35 -6.49 -16.96
C ASP A 25 -12.01 -6.81 -16.24
N GLY A 26 -11.47 -5.85 -15.50
CA GLY A 26 -10.24 -5.97 -14.73
C GLY A 26 -8.96 -5.69 -15.52
N SER A 27 -9.04 -5.27 -16.79
CA SER A 27 -7.91 -4.76 -17.55
C SER A 27 -7.49 -3.36 -17.06
N CYS A 28 -6.20 -3.04 -17.12
CA CYS A 28 -5.67 -1.75 -16.71
C CYS A 28 -5.27 -0.95 -17.95
N ILE A 29 -5.81 0.26 -18.08
CA ILE A 29 -5.43 1.20 -19.13
C ILE A 29 -4.66 2.34 -18.48
N VAL A 30 -3.52 2.69 -19.05
CA VAL A 30 -2.76 3.89 -18.67
C VAL A 30 -3.25 5.05 -19.52
N GLU A 31 -3.82 6.06 -18.87
CA GLU A 31 -4.27 7.27 -19.52
C GLU A 31 -3.26 8.41 -19.27
N LYS A 32 -2.86 9.10 -20.34
CA LYS A 32 -2.02 10.31 -20.26
C LYS A 32 -2.86 11.55 -20.43
N ARG A 33 -2.61 12.54 -19.57
CA ARG A 33 -3.20 13.87 -19.74
C ARG A 33 -2.55 14.60 -20.91
N SER A 34 -3.35 14.92 -21.92
CA SER A 34 -2.98 15.72 -23.09
C SER A 34 -2.91 17.21 -22.75
N ALA A 35 -2.29 18.00 -23.63
CA ALA A 35 -2.15 19.45 -23.46
C ALA A 35 -3.51 20.17 -23.31
N ASP A 36 -4.55 19.63 -23.94
CA ASP A 36 -5.92 20.15 -23.89
C ASP A 36 -6.69 19.70 -22.63
N GLY A 37 -6.03 18.99 -21.72
CA GLY A 37 -6.60 18.52 -20.45
C GLY A 37 -7.41 17.23 -20.53
N THR A 38 -7.58 16.67 -21.73
CA THR A 38 -8.21 15.36 -21.96
C THR A 38 -7.26 14.21 -21.61
N PHE A 39 -7.81 13.08 -21.21
CA PHE A 39 -7.07 11.85 -20.95
C PHE A 39 -7.15 10.94 -22.17
N VAL A 40 -5.99 10.51 -22.67
CA VAL A 40 -5.89 9.66 -23.86
C VAL A 40 -5.21 8.35 -23.47
N ALA A 41 -5.82 7.23 -23.87
CA ALA A 41 -5.26 5.90 -23.67
C ALA A 41 -3.92 5.77 -24.41
N VAL A 42 -2.91 5.22 -23.74
CA VAL A 42 -1.60 4.96 -24.34
C VAL A 42 -1.57 3.51 -24.77
N ASP A 43 -1.46 3.25 -26.07
CA ASP A 43 -1.22 1.91 -26.60
C ASP A 43 0.16 1.40 -26.14
N GLU A 44 0.24 0.14 -25.72
CA GLU A 44 1.40 -0.50 -25.07
C GLU A 44 2.73 -0.39 -25.85
N GLU A 45 2.72 -0.07 -27.14
CA GLU A 45 3.88 -0.13 -28.03
C GLU A 45 4.87 1.05 -27.92
N THR A 46 4.62 2.09 -27.11
CA THR A 46 5.52 3.27 -27.04
C THR A 46 6.17 3.55 -25.68
N LEU A 47 6.18 2.60 -24.75
CA LEU A 47 6.94 2.74 -23.51
C LEU A 47 8.44 2.43 -23.72
N PRO A 48 9.37 3.34 -23.39
CA PRO A 48 10.79 3.03 -23.38
C PRO A 48 11.07 1.91 -22.36
N THR A 49 11.70 0.85 -22.84
CA THR A 49 12.09 -0.34 -22.08
C THR A 49 13.14 0.05 -21.05
N VAL A 50 12.72 0.30 -19.81
CA VAL A 50 13.64 0.31 -18.68
C VAL A 50 13.93 -1.15 -18.36
N VAL A 51 15.15 -1.57 -18.69
CA VAL A 51 15.68 -2.90 -18.39
C VAL A 51 15.68 -3.08 -16.87
N GLY A 52 14.69 -3.83 -16.38
CA GLY A 52 14.56 -4.27 -15.00
C GLY A 52 14.35 -5.77 -15.00
N ASP A 53 15.46 -6.48 -14.89
CA ASP A 53 15.64 -7.86 -14.42
C ASP A 53 14.53 -8.90 -14.68
N THR A 54 14.83 -9.86 -15.56
CA THR A 54 14.05 -11.07 -15.78
C THR A 54 14.05 -11.94 -14.52
N GLY A 55 12.99 -11.89 -13.73
CA GLY A 55 12.82 -12.72 -12.54
C GLY A 55 11.39 -13.19 -12.36
N GLY A 56 11.02 -14.30 -13.02
CA GLY A 56 9.93 -15.22 -12.68
C GLY A 56 8.55 -14.62 -12.43
N VAL A 57 7.61 -14.82 -13.36
CA VAL A 57 6.17 -14.67 -13.09
C VAL A 57 5.83 -15.52 -11.86
N PRO A 58 5.39 -14.95 -10.73
CA PRO A 58 5.03 -15.74 -9.57
C PRO A 58 3.78 -16.53 -9.96
N THR A 59 3.93 -17.84 -10.12
CA THR A 59 2.81 -18.75 -10.37
C THR A 59 1.86 -18.71 -9.17
N VAL A 60 0.81 -17.90 -9.28
CA VAL A 60 -0.22 -17.77 -8.26
C VAL A 60 -0.88 -19.14 -8.08
N SER A 61 -0.86 -19.67 -6.85
CA SER A 61 -1.46 -20.98 -6.57
C SER A 61 -2.94 -21.00 -6.99
N LYS A 62 -3.45 -22.15 -7.44
CA LYS A 62 -4.87 -22.32 -7.82
C LYS A 62 -5.83 -21.82 -6.73
N ARG A 63 -5.44 -21.95 -5.45
CA ARG A 63 -6.18 -21.45 -4.29
C ARG A 63 -6.23 -19.92 -4.25
N ARG A 64 -5.09 -19.25 -4.47
CA ARG A 64 -5.02 -17.77 -4.50
C ARG A 64 -5.77 -17.24 -5.71
N ALA A 65 -5.66 -17.87 -6.89
CA ALA A 65 -6.42 -17.48 -8.08
C ALA A 65 -7.94 -17.54 -7.87
N LYS A 66 -8.46 -18.63 -7.29
CA LYS A 66 -9.90 -18.75 -6.98
C LYS A 66 -10.38 -17.72 -5.94
N LYS A 67 -9.54 -17.39 -4.94
CA LYS A 67 -9.85 -16.35 -3.95
C LYS A 67 -9.89 -14.96 -4.60
N VAL A 68 -8.95 -14.66 -5.50
CA VAL A 68 -8.90 -13.42 -6.26
C VAL A 68 -10.14 -13.28 -7.15
N GLU A 69 -10.51 -14.33 -7.88
CA GLU A 69 -11.70 -14.35 -8.74
C GLU A 69 -12.97 -14.06 -7.93
N ARG A 70 -13.10 -14.70 -6.75
CA ARG A 70 -14.23 -14.45 -5.84
C ARG A 70 -14.26 -12.99 -5.37
N ALA A 71 -13.12 -12.43 -4.97
CA ALA A 71 -13.05 -11.04 -4.54
C ALA A 71 -13.42 -10.06 -5.66
N ARG A 72 -12.93 -10.31 -6.90
CA ARG A 72 -13.32 -9.54 -8.08
C ARG A 72 -14.83 -9.60 -8.33
N ARG A 73 -15.45 -10.77 -8.20
CA ARG A 73 -16.91 -10.93 -8.34
C ARG A 73 -17.71 -10.15 -7.29
N MET A 74 -17.12 -9.85 -6.14
CA MET A 74 -17.72 -9.04 -5.08
C MET A 74 -17.40 -7.54 -5.23
N GLY A 75 -16.82 -7.12 -6.36
CA GLY A 75 -16.50 -5.72 -6.63
C GLY A 75 -15.19 -5.23 -6.02
N PHE A 76 -14.37 -6.13 -5.45
CA PHE A 76 -13.06 -5.73 -4.93
C PHE A 76 -12.03 -5.60 -6.04
N VAL A 77 -11.28 -4.50 -6.03
CA VAL A 77 -10.07 -4.34 -6.82
C VAL A 77 -8.95 -5.11 -6.14
N VAL A 78 -8.50 -6.19 -6.76
CA VAL A 78 -7.45 -7.04 -6.20
C VAL A 78 -6.11 -6.70 -6.84
N ASP A 79 -5.23 -6.08 -6.06
CA ASP A 79 -3.83 -5.93 -6.43
C ASP A 79 -3.10 -7.28 -6.27
N LEU A 80 -2.33 -7.64 -7.28
CA LEU A 80 -1.52 -8.86 -7.32
C LEU A 80 -0.04 -8.59 -7.22
N LYS A 81 0.37 -7.33 -7.42
CA LYS A 81 1.76 -6.92 -7.34
C LYS A 81 2.13 -6.76 -5.88
N PRO A 82 3.17 -7.44 -5.38
CA PRO A 82 3.61 -7.23 -4.02
C PRO A 82 4.18 -5.81 -3.86
N ASP A 83 3.78 -5.13 -2.79
CA ASP A 83 4.32 -3.81 -2.43
C ASP A 83 5.38 -3.94 -1.34
N LEU A 84 6.63 -4.11 -1.77
CA LEU A 84 7.78 -4.27 -0.87
C LEU A 84 8.43 -2.92 -0.49
N GLN A 85 7.76 -1.79 -0.72
CA GLN A 85 8.29 -0.49 -0.36
C GLN A 85 8.12 -0.21 1.14
N CYS A 86 9.23 0.10 1.79
CA CYS A 86 9.26 0.52 3.19
C CYS A 86 9.74 1.98 3.26
N ALA A 87 8.86 2.88 3.70
CA ALA A 87 9.14 4.31 3.75
C ALA A 87 9.59 4.72 5.16
N ARG A 88 10.75 5.38 5.28
CA ARG A 88 11.18 5.99 6.54
C ARG A 88 10.51 7.35 6.71
N VAL A 89 9.54 7.45 7.61
CA VAL A 89 8.75 8.67 7.85
C VAL A 89 9.39 9.59 8.89
N ALA A 90 10.15 9.03 9.84
CA ALA A 90 10.93 9.77 10.82
C ALA A 90 12.16 8.94 11.25
N PRO A 91 13.15 9.53 11.95
CA PRO A 91 14.23 8.75 12.54
C PRO A 91 13.67 7.63 13.43
N GLY A 92 14.04 6.39 13.13
CA GLY A 92 13.53 5.22 13.85
C GLY A 92 12.06 4.87 13.58
N VAL A 93 11.39 5.49 12.61
CA VAL A 93 9.98 5.19 12.27
C VAL A 93 9.82 4.91 10.78
N PHE A 94 9.28 3.74 10.48
CA PHE A 94 9.03 3.23 9.15
C PHE A 94 7.54 2.96 8.94
N LEU A 95 7.09 3.06 7.69
CA LEU A 95 5.74 2.73 7.26
C LEU A 95 5.83 1.75 6.09
N GLY A 96 5.09 0.65 6.18
CA GLY A 96 5.10 -0.40 5.17
C GLY A 96 3.76 -1.12 5.07
N SER A 97 3.60 -1.84 3.96
CA SER A 97 2.45 -2.69 3.68
C SER A 97 2.51 -4.02 4.43
N GLN A 98 1.47 -4.85 4.27
CA GLN A 98 1.49 -6.24 4.73
C GLN A 98 2.61 -7.07 4.06
N ASP A 99 2.96 -6.79 2.81
CA ASP A 99 4.00 -7.55 2.10
C ASP A 99 5.37 -7.27 2.71
N VAL A 100 5.66 -6.01 3.10
CA VAL A 100 6.84 -5.66 3.90
C VAL A 100 6.85 -6.38 5.25
N ALA A 101 5.69 -6.47 5.92
CA ALA A 101 5.56 -7.20 7.19
C ALA A 101 5.89 -8.69 7.08
N ALA A 102 5.63 -9.26 5.91
CA ALA A 102 5.84 -10.67 5.62
C ALA A 102 7.28 -10.97 5.14
N ASP A 103 8.10 -9.95 4.90
CA ASP A 103 9.49 -10.10 4.45
C ASP A 103 10.48 -9.85 5.60
N LEU A 104 11.03 -10.93 6.14
CA LEU A 104 12.00 -10.87 7.24
C LEU A 104 13.29 -10.13 6.87
N GLN A 105 13.71 -10.19 5.60
CA GLN A 105 14.96 -9.57 5.15
C GLN A 105 14.82 -8.06 5.12
N ILE A 106 13.70 -7.54 4.59
CA ILE A 106 13.43 -6.10 4.58
C ILE A 106 13.33 -5.55 6.00
N LEU A 107 12.66 -6.26 6.91
CA LEU A 107 12.54 -5.85 8.30
C LEU A 107 13.90 -5.77 9.00
N LYS A 108 14.75 -6.78 8.81
CA LYS A 108 16.11 -6.82 9.39
C LYS A 108 17.04 -5.78 8.77
N ALA A 109 16.99 -5.59 7.44
CA ALA A 109 17.81 -4.61 6.75
C ALA A 109 17.54 -3.17 7.22
N ASN A 110 16.31 -2.88 7.64
CA ASN A 110 15.92 -1.59 8.22
C ASN A 110 16.10 -1.52 9.75
N ASN A 111 16.70 -2.54 10.37
CA ASN A 111 16.90 -2.66 11.82
C ASN A 111 15.60 -2.49 12.64
N ILE A 112 14.47 -2.96 12.09
CA ILE A 112 13.18 -2.92 12.78
C ILE A 112 13.23 -3.86 13.99
N THR A 113 12.72 -3.41 15.13
CA THR A 113 12.66 -4.19 16.37
C THR A 113 11.24 -4.30 16.92
N HIS A 114 10.41 -3.30 16.62
CA HIS A 114 9.02 -3.21 17.06
C HIS A 114 8.09 -2.98 15.87
N ILE A 115 6.93 -3.63 15.90
CA ILE A 115 5.96 -3.61 14.81
C ILE A 115 4.56 -3.31 15.36
N VAL A 116 3.94 -2.23 14.88
CA VAL A 116 2.51 -1.99 15.11
C VAL A 116 1.75 -2.66 13.97
N ASN A 117 0.91 -3.64 14.29
CA ASN A 117 0.04 -4.30 13.33
C ASN A 117 -1.37 -3.69 13.41
N ALA A 118 -1.71 -2.80 12.48
CA ALA A 118 -3.05 -2.21 12.38
C ALA A 118 -4.03 -3.04 11.51
N ALA A 119 -3.67 -4.28 11.19
CA ALA A 119 -4.50 -5.18 10.42
C ALA A 119 -5.53 -5.90 11.29
N THR A 120 -6.80 -5.79 10.93
CA THR A 120 -7.78 -6.74 11.46
C THR A 120 -7.68 -8.07 10.71
N GLY A 121 -7.50 -9.17 11.46
CA GLY A 121 -7.50 -10.53 10.90
C GLY A 121 -6.18 -11.01 10.29
N ILE A 122 -5.11 -10.19 10.29
CA ILE A 122 -3.78 -10.61 9.86
C ILE A 122 -2.91 -10.93 11.07
N ARG A 123 -2.34 -12.14 11.07
CA ARG A 123 -1.41 -12.61 12.10
C ARG A 123 -0.08 -11.86 12.05
N CYS A 124 0.60 -11.78 13.18
CA CYS A 124 1.98 -11.32 13.24
C CYS A 124 2.90 -12.42 12.68
N PHE A 125 3.66 -12.12 11.61
CA PHE A 125 4.42 -13.14 10.88
C PHE A 125 5.63 -13.67 11.67
N PHE A 126 6.25 -12.82 12.48
CA PHE A 126 7.56 -13.08 13.08
C PHE A 126 7.59 -12.75 14.58
N GLU A 127 6.61 -13.21 15.35
CA GLU A 127 6.46 -12.94 16.80
C GLU A 127 7.70 -13.31 17.63
N LYS A 128 8.54 -14.24 17.15
CA LYS A 128 9.79 -14.62 17.82
C LYS A 128 10.94 -13.61 17.62
N HIS A 129 10.84 -12.74 16.62
CA HIS A 129 11.92 -11.84 16.22
C HIS A 129 11.65 -10.37 16.53
N PHE A 130 10.37 -9.97 16.61
CA PHE A 130 9.99 -8.58 16.84
C PHE A 130 8.94 -8.50 17.93
N LYS A 131 8.88 -7.36 18.61
CA LYS A 131 7.79 -7.05 19.54
C LYS A 131 6.62 -6.46 18.77
N TYR A 132 5.41 -6.94 19.05
CA TYR A 132 4.22 -6.49 18.34
C TYR A 132 3.26 -5.73 19.23
N HIS A 133 2.63 -4.70 18.66
CA HIS A 133 1.40 -4.12 19.18
C HIS A 133 0.30 -4.33 18.16
N LEU A 134 -0.70 -5.15 18.49
CA LEU A 134 -1.85 -5.39 17.62
C LEU A 134 -2.93 -4.35 17.89
N MET A 135 -3.29 -3.63 16.84
CA MET A 135 -4.33 -2.62 16.85
C MET A 135 -5.50 -3.14 16.01
N LYS A 136 -6.62 -3.44 16.70
CA LYS A 136 -7.82 -3.98 16.06
C LYS A 136 -8.74 -2.82 15.68
N ILE A 137 -8.54 -2.27 14.49
CA ILE A 137 -9.39 -1.20 13.94
C ILE A 137 -10.14 -1.72 12.72
N LEU A 138 -11.43 -1.38 12.65
CA LEU A 138 -12.26 -1.57 11.47
C LEU A 138 -12.26 -0.32 10.59
N ASP A 139 -12.41 -0.50 9.28
CA ASP A 139 -12.51 0.59 8.31
C ASP A 139 -13.94 1.09 8.26
N ASP A 140 -14.45 1.46 9.44
CA ASP A 140 -15.80 1.96 9.60
C ASP A 140 -15.71 3.41 10.06
N PRO A 141 -16.45 4.35 9.43
CA PRO A 141 -16.44 5.75 9.85
C PRO A 141 -16.96 5.94 11.30
N SER A 142 -17.64 4.94 11.86
CA SER A 142 -18.15 4.92 13.23
C SER A 142 -17.15 4.35 14.24
N GLU A 143 -16.04 3.75 13.78
CA GLU A 143 -15.01 3.18 14.66
C GLU A 143 -14.22 4.30 15.35
N ASP A 144 -14.05 4.20 16.68
CA ASP A 144 -13.21 5.15 17.42
C ASP A 144 -11.73 4.79 17.29
N ILE A 145 -11.13 5.25 16.19
CA ILE A 145 -9.70 5.10 15.89
C ILE A 145 -8.83 5.71 17.00
N LYS A 146 -9.28 6.78 17.66
CA LYS A 146 -8.45 7.52 18.62
C LYS A 146 -8.14 6.66 19.84
N SER A 147 -9.12 5.93 20.35
CA SER A 147 -8.95 5.05 21.51
C SER A 147 -7.86 3.99 21.29
N SER A 148 -7.79 3.45 20.08
CA SER A 148 -6.79 2.44 19.71
C SER A 148 -5.45 3.06 19.30
N LEU A 149 -5.45 4.32 18.84
CA LEU A 149 -4.24 5.03 18.42
C LEU A 149 -3.35 5.43 19.59
N LEU A 150 -3.91 5.85 20.73
CA LEU A 150 -3.11 6.30 21.87
C LEU A 150 -2.17 5.19 22.41
N PRO A 151 -2.63 3.95 22.67
CA PRO A 151 -1.74 2.86 23.07
C PRO A 151 -0.67 2.52 22.04
N ALA A 152 -1.00 2.61 20.75
CA ALA A 152 -0.05 2.38 19.67
C ALA A 152 1.03 3.48 19.65
N LEU A 153 0.65 4.74 19.80
CA LEU A 153 1.60 5.87 19.88
C LEU A 153 2.54 5.72 21.07
N ASP A 154 2.04 5.32 22.24
CA ASP A 154 2.86 5.08 23.42
C ASP A 154 3.86 3.92 23.19
N PHE A 155 3.40 2.83 22.57
CA PHE A 155 4.27 1.72 22.17
C PHE A 155 5.38 2.18 21.21
N MET A 156 5.04 2.99 20.20
CA MET A 156 6.02 3.53 19.27
C MET A 156 7.01 4.46 19.96
N ARG A 157 6.54 5.33 20.86
CA ARG A 157 7.40 6.25 21.63
C ARG A 157 8.44 5.47 22.44
N HIS A 158 8.02 4.47 23.20
CA HIS A 158 8.94 3.64 23.99
C HIS A 158 9.95 2.86 23.14
N ALA A 159 9.53 2.40 21.98
CA ALA A 159 10.42 1.69 21.07
C ALA A 159 11.50 2.62 20.49
N VAL A 160 11.15 3.86 20.12
CA VAL A 160 12.12 4.86 19.66
C VAL A 160 13.06 5.32 20.80
N GLU A 161 12.53 5.57 21.99
CA GLU A 161 13.31 5.97 23.18
C GLU A 161 14.33 4.92 23.61
N SER A 162 14.04 3.63 23.37
CA SER A 162 14.96 2.52 23.67
C SER A 162 15.97 2.22 22.55
N GLU A 163 16.24 3.21 21.68
CA GLU A 163 17.10 3.10 20.48
C GLU A 163 16.61 2.02 19.46
N GLY A 164 15.35 1.60 19.55
CA GLY A 164 14.74 0.68 18.61
C GLY A 164 14.17 1.40 17.38
N ALA A 165 14.21 0.74 16.23
CA ALA A 165 13.45 1.19 15.06
C ALA A 165 12.05 0.53 15.03
N VAL A 166 11.05 1.34 14.75
CA VAL A 166 9.63 0.99 14.73
C VAL A 166 9.14 0.94 13.30
N SER A 167 8.42 -0.13 12.95
CA SER A 167 7.60 -0.14 11.73
C SER A 167 6.13 -0.06 12.11
N ALA A 168 5.45 0.97 11.62
CA ALA A 168 4.00 1.00 11.59
C ALA A 168 3.54 0.25 10.33
N LEU A 169 2.85 -0.87 10.51
CA LEU A 169 2.19 -1.55 9.40
C LEU A 169 0.84 -0.86 9.18
N SER A 170 0.74 -0.20 8.03
CA SER A 170 -0.55 0.23 7.52
C SER A 170 -1.17 -0.96 6.79
N VAL A 171 -2.38 -1.32 7.19
CA VAL A 171 -3.19 -2.24 6.42
C VAL A 171 -4.19 -1.41 5.65
N GLN A 172 -4.19 -1.61 4.34
CA GLN A 172 -5.39 -1.43 3.55
C GLN A 172 -6.43 -2.35 4.18
N ASN A 173 -7.33 -1.74 4.93
CA ASN A 173 -8.37 -2.44 5.64
C ASN A 173 -9.43 -2.84 4.60
N THR A 174 -9.09 -3.79 3.74
CA THR A 174 -10.04 -4.31 2.76
C THR A 174 -11.08 -5.13 3.53
N PRO A 175 -12.38 -4.82 3.45
CA PRO A 175 -13.44 -5.61 4.10
C PRO A 175 -13.67 -6.98 3.43
N SER A 176 -12.65 -7.54 2.78
CA SER A 176 -12.74 -8.81 2.07
C SER A 176 -11.99 -9.91 2.82
N LEU A 177 -12.78 -10.84 3.35
CA LEU A 177 -12.39 -12.20 3.75
C LEU A 177 -11.89 -12.44 5.19
N CYS A 178 -12.54 -11.84 6.19
CA CYS A 178 -12.79 -12.54 7.46
C CYS A 178 -14.01 -13.47 7.29
N LEU A 179 -13.92 -14.46 6.39
CA LEU A 179 -14.79 -15.64 6.51
C LEU A 179 -14.01 -16.62 7.35
N THR A 180 -14.31 -16.58 8.65
CA THR A 180 -14.07 -17.67 9.59
C THR A 180 -14.61 -18.96 8.99
N ASP A 181 -13.80 -20.02 9.02
CA ASP A 181 -14.31 -21.39 8.94
C ASP A 181 -15.28 -21.67 10.10
#